data_AF-A0A6A3ETB5-F1
#
_entry.id   AF-A0A6A3ETB5-F1
#
_cell.length_a   1.000
_cell.length_b   1.000
_cell.length_c   1.000
_cell.angle_alpha   90.00
_cell.angle_beta   90.00
_cell.angle_gamma   90.00
#
_symmetry.space_group_name_H-M   'P 1'
#
loop_
_entity.id
_entity.type
_entity.pdbx_description
1 polymer ?
#
loop_
_entity_poly.entity_id
_entity_poly.type
_entity_poly.pdbx_seq_one_letter_code
_entity_poly.pdbx_strand_id
1 'polypeptide(L)'
;MSSPQQKRSRANTAGDDGDTSQPTTKLWTALEPPPIVCFSNEALVKWRRERELFEAAVIARCQESGESLATVMRPVISTIHRRLLKTFCELELKMSVRTTSWSQRLIGSWRQ
;
A
#
# COMPACT_ATOMS: atom_id res chain seq x y z
N MET A 1 -64.53 -33.91 13.65
CA MET A 1 -64.04 -33.60 15.00
C MET A 1 -62.53 -33.77 14.98
N SER A 2 -61.83 -32.68 15.27
CA SER A 2 -60.40 -32.48 15.02
C SER A 2 -59.51 -33.22 16.03
N SER A 3 -58.46 -33.88 15.54
CA SER A 3 -57.32 -34.29 16.37
C SER A 3 -56.09 -33.50 15.95
N PRO A 4 -55.49 -32.68 16.82
CA PRO A 4 -54.13 -32.19 16.60
C PRO A 4 -53.14 -32.69 17.65
N GLN A 5 -52.06 -33.25 17.12
CA GLN A 5 -50.67 -32.84 17.39
C GLN A 5 -50.00 -33.32 18.70
N GLN A 6 -49.41 -34.50 18.56
CA GLN A 6 -48.11 -34.98 19.06
C GLN A 6 -47.38 -34.12 20.10
N LYS A 7 -47.29 -34.68 21.31
CA LYS A 7 -46.66 -34.14 22.49
C LYS A 7 -45.15 -34.46 22.52
N ARG A 8 -44.36 -33.43 22.84
CA ARG A 8 -43.03 -33.39 23.47
C ARG A 8 -41.79 -33.85 22.68
N SER A 9 -41.06 -32.80 22.25
CA SER A 9 -39.73 -32.43 22.75
C SER A 9 -38.62 -33.48 22.63
N ARG A 10 -37.85 -33.35 21.55
CA ARG A 10 -36.42 -33.70 21.50
C ARG A 10 -35.63 -32.43 21.24
N ALA A 11 -34.64 -32.15 22.07
CA ALA A 11 -33.23 -32.09 21.68
C ALA A 11 -32.41 -31.43 22.78
N ASN A 12 -31.37 -32.13 23.13
CA ASN A 12 -30.34 -31.85 24.10
C ASN A 12 -29.15 -31.18 23.40
N THR A 13 -28.29 -30.58 24.23
CA THR A 13 -26.87 -30.23 23.99
C THR A 13 -26.59 -29.09 23.01
N ALA A 14 -25.93 -28.05 23.49
CA ALA A 14 -24.53 -27.78 23.18
C ALA A 14 -24.08 -26.54 23.97
N GLY A 15 -22.97 -26.67 24.69
CA GLY A 15 -22.22 -25.50 25.15
C GLY A 15 -21.67 -24.77 23.92
N ASP A 16 -21.73 -23.45 23.97
CA ASP A 16 -21.03 -22.58 23.03
C ASP A 16 -20.24 -21.59 23.86
N ASP A 17 -18.98 -21.96 24.11
CA ASP A 17 -17.90 -21.06 24.53
C ASP A 17 -17.68 -20.05 23.39
N GLY A 18 -18.48 -18.99 23.39
CA GLY A 18 -18.28 -17.84 22.53
C GLY A 18 -17.15 -16.96 23.05
N ASP A 19 -15.91 -17.48 23.10
CA ASP A 19 -14.73 -16.62 23.04
C ASP A 19 -14.75 -15.95 21.67
N THR A 20 -15.45 -14.81 21.62
CA THR A 20 -15.40 -13.91 20.48
C THR A 20 -14.04 -13.24 20.55
N SER A 21 -13.03 -13.98 20.09
CA SER A 21 -11.78 -13.43 19.59
C SER A 21 -12.15 -12.44 18.49
N GLN A 22 -12.49 -11.21 18.88
CA GLN A 22 -12.62 -10.08 17.96
C GLN A 22 -11.36 -10.11 17.10
N PRO A 23 -11.48 -10.09 15.75
CA PRO A 23 -10.33 -9.82 14.94
C PRO A 23 -9.91 -8.40 15.34
N THR A 24 -8.83 -8.29 16.11
CA THR A 24 -8.13 -7.04 16.31
C THR A 24 -7.64 -6.66 14.94
N THR A 25 -8.45 -5.93 14.19
CA THR A 25 -8.08 -5.34 12.91
C THR A 25 -6.90 -4.45 13.23
N LYS A 26 -5.69 -4.97 13.04
CA LYS A 26 -4.46 -4.20 13.27
C LYS A 26 -4.62 -2.95 12.42
N LEU A 27 -4.80 -1.81 13.06
CA LEU A 27 -4.99 -0.54 12.37
C LEU A 27 -3.62 -0.17 11.79
N TRP A 28 -3.35 -0.62 10.56
CA TRP A 28 -2.09 -0.37 9.91
C TRP A 28 -1.97 1.13 9.64
N THR A 29 -1.09 1.81 10.40
CA THR A 29 -0.72 3.21 10.14
C THR A 29 -0.39 3.36 8.66
N ALA A 30 -1.00 4.35 8.01
CA ALA A 30 -0.73 4.64 6.60
C ALA A 30 0.76 4.97 6.44
N LEU A 31 1.55 4.01 5.93
CA LEU A 31 2.93 4.27 5.55
C LEU A 31 2.94 5.26 4.39
N GLU A 32 3.50 6.44 4.62
CA GLU A 32 3.74 7.43 3.57
C GLU A 32 5.14 7.24 2.97
N PRO A 33 5.27 7.36 1.63
CA PRO A 33 6.57 7.25 0.99
C PRO A 33 7.39 8.54 1.24
N PRO A 34 8.73 8.44 1.38
CA PRO A 34 9.57 9.62 1.56
C PRO A 34 9.54 10.49 0.28
N PRO A 35 9.40 11.82 0.40
CA PRO A 35 9.40 12.73 -0.75
C PRO A 35 10.82 13.03 -1.26
N ILE A 36 10.97 13.22 -2.57
CA ILE A 36 12.20 13.76 -3.18
C ILE A 36 12.07 15.28 -3.21
N VAL A 37 12.84 15.95 -2.34
CA VAL A 37 12.80 17.42 -2.17
C VAL A 37 13.81 18.18 -3.05
N CYS A 38 14.92 17.55 -3.43
CA CYS A 38 15.90 18.09 -4.36
C CYS A 38 16.70 16.96 -5.04
N PHE A 39 17.41 17.29 -6.12
CA PHE A 39 18.24 16.35 -6.89
C PHE A 39 19.74 16.41 -6.54
N SER A 40 20.09 16.92 -5.36
CA SER A 40 21.48 16.83 -4.88
C SER A 40 21.85 15.37 -4.62
N ASN A 41 23.13 15.02 -4.79
CA ASN A 41 23.59 13.64 -4.59
C ASN A 41 23.26 13.14 -3.17
N GLU A 42 23.55 13.94 -2.15
CA GLU A 42 23.28 13.61 -0.75
C GLU A 42 21.79 13.36 -0.49
N ALA A 43 20.91 14.21 -1.02
CA ALA A 43 19.46 14.05 -0.85
C ALA A 43 18.94 12.79 -1.54
N LEU A 44 19.47 12.45 -2.72
CA LEU A 44 19.09 11.24 -3.44
C LEU A 44 19.60 9.97 -2.77
N VAL A 45 20.81 9.98 -2.21
CA VAL A 45 21.35 8.87 -1.42
C VAL A 45 20.51 8.64 -0.18
N LYS A 46 20.18 9.72 0.56
CA LYS A 46 19.29 9.65 1.72
C LYS A 46 17.92 9.12 1.35
N TRP A 47 17.29 9.69 0.31
CA TRP A 47 15.97 9.27 -0.15
C TRP A 47 15.95 7.80 -0.56
N ARG A 48 16.97 7.31 -1.27
CA ARG A 48 17.07 5.90 -1.68
C ARG A 48 17.02 4.97 -0.47
N ARG A 49 17.80 5.26 0.56
CA ARG A 49 17.82 4.47 1.80
C ARG A 49 16.46 4.48 2.50
N GLU A 50 15.84 5.65 2.64
CA GLU A 50 14.51 5.78 3.25
C GLU A 50 13.44 5.05 2.43
N ARG A 51 13.58 5.08 1.10
CA ARG A 51 12.68 4.41 0.18
C ARG A 51 12.78 2.89 0.31
N GLU A 52 13.98 2.33 0.41
CA GLU A 52 14.18 0.89 0.64
C GLU A 52 13.49 0.42 1.94
N LEU A 53 13.61 1.20 3.02
CA LEU A 53 12.94 0.91 4.29
C LEU A 53 11.41 0.96 4.17
N PHE A 54 10.89 1.98 3.47
CA PHE A 54 9.46 2.08 3.17
C PHE A 54 8.98 0.85 2.38
N GLU A 55 9.69 0.45 1.34
CA GLU A 55 9.30 -0.69 0.50
C GLU A 55 9.34 -2.01 1.28
N ALA A 56 10.36 -2.22 2.11
CA ALA A 56 10.44 -3.39 2.98
C ALA A 56 9.25 -3.45 3.96
N ALA A 57 8.89 -2.32 4.58
CA ALA A 57 7.75 -2.23 5.49
C ALA A 57 6.41 -2.45 4.78
N VAL A 58 6.26 -1.93 3.55
CA VAL A 58 5.07 -2.19 2.72
C VAL A 58 4.95 -3.68 2.39
N ILE A 59 6.05 -4.34 2.01
CA ILE A 59 6.08 -5.77 1.69
C ILE A 59 5.69 -6.60 2.92
N ALA A 60 6.28 -6.32 4.09
CA ALA A 60 5.96 -7.02 5.33
C ALA A 60 4.47 -6.90 5.68
N ARG A 61 3.90 -5.69 5.59
CA ARG A 61 2.45 -5.49 5.77
C ARG A 61 1.62 -6.28 4.77
N CYS A 62 1.99 -6.29 3.49
CA CYS A 62 1.25 -7.05 2.47
C CYS A 62 1.29 -8.55 2.75
N GLN A 63 2.40 -9.08 3.29
CA GLN A 63 2.49 -10.48 3.71
C GLN A 63 1.56 -10.79 4.89
N GLU A 64 1.42 -9.88 5.86
CA GLU A 64 0.53 -10.07 7.01
C GLU A 64 -0.96 -9.89 6.68
N SER A 65 -1.28 -8.93 5.80
CA SER A 65 -2.67 -8.55 5.49
C SER A 65 -3.26 -9.26 4.27
N GLY A 66 -2.41 -9.83 3.40
CA GLY A 66 -2.81 -10.33 2.09
C GLY A 66 -3.12 -9.23 1.07
N GLU A 67 -2.86 -7.96 1.38
CA GLU A 67 -3.07 -6.85 0.44
C GLU A 67 -2.16 -6.94 -0.79
N SER A 68 -2.70 -6.52 -1.95
CA SER A 68 -1.91 -6.47 -3.19
C SER A 68 -0.84 -5.38 -3.11
N LEU A 69 0.43 -5.78 -3.27
CA LEU A 69 1.56 -4.86 -3.32
C LEU A 69 1.36 -3.76 -4.37
N ALA A 70 0.78 -4.08 -5.52
CA ALA A 70 0.53 -3.11 -6.59
C ALA A 70 -0.48 -2.01 -6.18
N THR A 71 -1.37 -2.30 -5.23
CA THR A 71 -2.36 -1.35 -4.70
C THR A 71 -1.72 -0.44 -3.65
N VAL A 72 -0.83 -1.01 -2.85
CA VAL A 72 -0.28 -0.38 -1.65
C VAL A 72 1.02 0.39 -1.94
N MET A 73 1.82 -0.08 -2.91
CA MET A 73 3.09 0.53 -3.28
C MET A 73 2.87 1.85 -4.03
N ARG A 74 3.39 2.94 -3.47
CA ARG A 74 3.37 4.26 -4.12
C ARG A 74 4.52 4.36 -5.13
N PRO A 75 4.28 4.73 -6.41
CA PRO A 75 5.37 4.84 -7.39
C PRO A 75 6.30 6.02 -7.07
N VAL A 76 7.59 5.90 -7.41
CA VAL A 76 8.61 6.93 -7.18
C VAL A 76 8.21 8.28 -7.77
N ILE A 77 7.59 8.30 -8.95
CA ILE A 77 7.18 9.56 -9.57
C ILE A 77 6.15 10.34 -8.74
N SER A 78 5.36 9.66 -7.91
CA SER A 78 4.41 10.30 -6.99
C SER A 78 5.07 10.93 -5.77
N THR A 79 6.35 10.62 -5.50
CA THR A 79 7.10 11.18 -4.37
C THR A 79 7.93 12.40 -4.77
N ILE A 80 8.05 12.70 -6.07
CA ILE A 80 8.81 13.85 -6.56
C ILE A 80 7.95 15.11 -6.51
N HIS A 81 8.47 16.18 -5.90
CA HIS A 81 7.77 17.46 -5.90
C HIS A 81 7.52 17.95 -7.33
N ARG A 82 6.26 18.28 -7.68
CA ARG A 82 5.86 18.58 -9.07
C ARG A 82 6.68 19.68 -9.73
N ARG A 83 7.04 20.73 -8.98
CA ARG A 83 7.87 21.82 -9.49
C ARG A 83 9.29 21.34 -9.83
N LEU A 84 9.86 20.52 -8.94
CA LEU A 84 11.19 19.95 -9.13
C LEU A 84 11.23 19.01 -10.34
N LEU A 85 10.21 18.16 -10.48
CA LEU A 85 10.05 17.29 -11.65
C LEU A 85 9.94 18.10 -12.94
N LYS A 86 9.15 19.19 -12.95
CA LYS A 86 9.01 20.06 -14.12
C LYS A 86 10.34 20.69 -14.51
N THR A 87 11.05 21.29 -13.56
CA THR A 87 12.36 21.91 -13.78
C THR A 87 13.39 20.91 -14.29
N PHE A 88 13.45 19.70 -13.72
CA PHE A 88 14.36 18.66 -14.19
C PHE A 88 14.04 18.20 -15.62
N CYS A 89 12.76 17.99 -15.95
CA CYS A 89 12.36 17.60 -17.31
C CYS A 89 12.67 18.68 -18.35
N GLU A 90 12.45 19.95 -18.01
CA GLU A 90 12.66 21.09 -18.92
C GLU A 90 14.16 21.38 -19.11
N LEU A 91 14.97 21.31 -18.05
CA LEU A 91 16.39 21.68 -18.09
C LEU A 91 17.30 20.52 -18.51
N GLU A 92 17.14 19.34 -17.92
CA GLU A 92 18.06 18.22 -18.10
C GLU A 92 17.62 17.30 -19.24
N LEU A 93 16.32 17.01 -19.33
CA LEU A 93 15.80 16.09 -20.33
C LEU A 93 15.38 16.78 -21.65
N LYS A 94 15.26 18.12 -21.68
CA LYS A 94 14.73 18.90 -22.81
C LYS A 94 13.36 18.39 -23.30
N MET A 95 12.53 17.85 -22.40
CA MET A 95 11.25 17.23 -22.77
C MET A 95 10.09 17.90 -22.03
N SER A 96 8.99 18.16 -22.75
CA SER A 96 7.79 18.75 -22.14
C SER A 96 7.01 17.70 -21.34
N VAL A 97 6.58 18.06 -20.12
CA VAL A 97 5.91 17.19 -19.12
C VAL A 97 4.56 16.58 -19.58
N ARG A 98 4.11 16.81 -20.82
CA ARG A 98 2.74 16.51 -21.27
C ARG A 98 2.45 15.07 -21.73
N THR A 99 3.44 14.20 -21.87
CA THR A 99 3.22 12.87 -22.49
C THR A 99 3.05 11.76 -21.44
N THR A 100 1.92 11.07 -21.48
CA THR A 100 1.58 9.94 -20.60
C THR A 100 2.56 8.76 -20.60
N SER A 101 3.58 8.74 -21.47
CA SER A 101 4.64 7.72 -21.52
C SER A 101 5.88 8.00 -20.66
N TRP A 102 5.98 9.15 -19.99
CA TRP A 102 7.17 9.54 -19.20
C TRP A 102 7.41 8.67 -17.96
N SER A 103 6.35 8.21 -17.29
CA SER A 103 6.46 7.45 -16.03
C SER A 103 7.22 6.14 -16.21
N GLN A 104 7.04 5.45 -17.35
CA GLN A 104 7.76 4.20 -17.63
C GLN A 104 9.24 4.41 -17.95
N ARG A 105 9.61 5.51 -18.61
CA ARG A 105 11.01 5.81 -18.98
C ARG A 105 11.86 6.22 -17.79
N LEU A 106 11.31 7.02 -16.86
CA LEU A 106 12.02 7.35 -15.63
C LEU A 106 12.25 6.11 -14.77
N ILE A 107 11.28 5.20 -14.66
CA ILE A 107 11.46 3.93 -13.92
C ILE A 107 12.65 3.10 -14.45
N GLY A 108 12.94 3.16 -15.76
CA GLY A 108 14.10 2.50 -16.36
C GLY A 108 15.44 3.21 -16.08
N SER A 109 15.44 4.53 -15.97
CA SER A 109 16.67 5.32 -15.77
C SER A 109 17.21 5.28 -14.33
N TRP A 110 16.36 4.98 -13.34
CA TRP A 110 16.76 4.89 -11.93
C TRP A 110 17.05 3.45 -11.47
N ARG A 111 17.01 2.48 -12.39
CA ARG A 111 17.27 1.05 -12.15
C ARG A 111 18.63 0.57 -12.71
N GLN A 112 19.51 1.50 -13.11
CA GLN A 112 20.94 1.25 -13.35
C GLN A 112 21.74 1.81 -12.18
#